data_AF-A0A7Y2D5B1-F1
#
_entry.id   AF-A0A7Y2D5B1-F1
#
_cell.length_a   1.000
_cell.length_b   1.000
_cell.length_c   1.000
_cell.angle_alpha   90.00
_cell.angle_beta   90.00
_cell.angle_gamma   90.00
#
_symmetry.space_group_name_H-M   'P 1'
#
loop_
_entity.id
_entity.type
_entity.pdbx_description
1 polymer ?
#
loop_
_entity_poly.entity_id
_entity_poly.type
_entity_poly.pdbx_seq_one_letter_code
_entity_poly.pdbx_strand_id
1 'polypeptide(L)' 'MEHGWILGMHISWWVFLILLSILFLAFFEAEPKHKAKKRREDPLDILKKRYASGEISTEEFEERKAHLEAKNKKSGR' A
#
# COMPACT_ATOMS: atom_id res chain seq x y z
N MET A 1 21.81 45.47 -16.90
CA MET A 1 21.29 44.77 -15.70
C MET A 1 19.83 44.38 -15.93
N GLU A 2 19.46 43.54 -16.90
CA GLU A 2 18.03 43.18 -17.11
C GLU A 2 17.82 41.76 -17.69
N HIS A 3 18.35 40.71 -17.03
CA HIS A 3 18.11 39.31 -17.46
C HIS A 3 17.58 38.39 -16.35
N GLY A 4 17.11 38.93 -15.21
CA GLY A 4 16.57 38.12 -14.10
C GLY A 4 15.12 37.68 -14.25
N TRP A 5 14.38 38.23 -15.21
CA TRP A 5 12.92 38.06 -15.31
C TRP A 5 12.48 36.78 -16.02
N ILE A 6 13.31 36.24 -16.92
CA ILE A 6 12.97 35.04 -17.71
C ILE A 6 13.03 33.78 -16.82
N LEU A 7 13.92 33.75 -15.84
CA LEU A 7 14.04 32.63 -14.90
C LEU A 7 12.88 32.57 -13.89
N GLY A 8 12.35 33.71 -13.44
CA GLY A 8 11.25 33.77 -12.47
C GLY A 8 9.91 33.25 -12.99
N MET A 9 9.65 33.43 -14.30
CA MET A 9 8.38 33.04 -14.91
C MET A 9 8.27 31.52 -15.08
N HIS A 10 9.38 30.82 -15.37
CA HIS A 10 9.41 29.36 -15.47
C HIS A 10 9.35 28.66 -14.11
N ILE A 11 9.99 29.24 -13.08
CA ILE A 11 10.00 28.66 -11.73
C ILE A 11 8.57 28.56 -11.17
N SER A 12 7.72 29.54 -11.44
CA SER A 12 6.32 29.54 -10.98
C SER A 12 5.54 28.33 -11.51
N TRP A 13 5.76 27.92 -12.76
CA TRP A 13 5.13 26.74 -13.35
C TRP A 13 5.64 25.42 -12.73
N TRP A 14 6.95 25.32 -12.50
CA TRP A 14 7.55 24.17 -11.84
C TRP A 14 7.08 24.02 -10.40
N VAL A 15 6.98 25.11 -9.65
CA VAL A 15 6.44 25.11 -8.28
C VAL A 15 4.99 24.63 -8.27
N PHE A 16 4.16 25.09 -9.20
CA PHE A 16 2.78 24.63 -9.33
C PHE A 16 2.69 23.12 -9.60
N LEU A 17 3.49 22.60 -10.53
CA LEU A 17 3.53 21.15 -10.84
C LEU A 17 4.02 20.31 -9.65
N ILE A 18 5.04 20.77 -8.92
CA ILE A 18 5.54 20.09 -7.72
C ILE A 18 4.45 20.03 -6.66
N LEU A 19 3.74 21.14 -6.44
CA LEU A 19 2.68 21.23 -5.43
C LEU A 19 1.49 20.34 -5.81
N LEU A 20 1.12 20.31 -7.10
CA LEU A 20 0.10 19.40 -7.64
C LEU A 20 0.51 17.93 -7.50
N SER A 21 1.78 17.61 -7.78
CA SER A 21 2.33 16.25 -7.65
C SER A 21 2.29 15.76 -6.20
N ILE A 22 2.68 16.61 -5.23
CA ILE A 22 2.59 16.28 -3.80
C ILE A 22 1.14 16.05 -3.39
N LEU A 23 0.21 16.89 -3.85
CA LEU A 23 -1.21 16.74 -3.53
C LEU A 23 -1.80 15.47 -4.15
N PHE A 24 -1.41 15.15 -5.39
CA PHE A 24 -1.82 13.93 -6.08
C PHE A 24 -1.26 12.68 -5.42
N LEU A 25 0.02 12.68 -5.03
CA LEU A 25 0.64 11.61 -4.25
C LEU A 25 -0.02 11.46 -2.88
N ALA A 26 -0.31 12.56 -2.19
CA ALA A 26 -1.04 12.52 -0.92
C ALA A 26 -2.47 11.99 -1.08
N PHE A 27 -3.13 12.26 -2.21
CA PHE A 27 -4.46 11.75 -2.51
C PHE A 27 -4.46 10.27 -2.95
N PHE A 28 -3.46 9.85 -3.74
CA PHE A 28 -3.23 8.46 -4.10
C PHE A 28 -2.78 7.62 -2.90
N GLU A 29 -1.96 8.18 -2.02
CA GLU A 29 -1.53 7.56 -0.77
C GLU A 29 -2.62 7.66 0.32
N ALA A 30 -3.66 8.47 0.08
CA ALA A 30 -4.93 8.47 0.80
C ALA A 30 -5.98 7.53 0.19
N GLU A 31 -5.62 6.67 -0.78
CA GLU A 31 -6.21 5.33 -0.72
C GLU A 31 -5.93 4.84 0.69
N PRO A 32 -6.96 4.41 1.44
CA PRO A 32 -6.74 4.03 2.81
C PRO A 32 -5.72 2.90 2.78
N LYS A 33 -4.49 3.24 3.21
CA LYS A 33 -3.64 2.35 3.96
C LYS A 33 -4.37 1.98 5.25
N HIS A 34 -5.55 1.38 5.12
CA HIS A 34 -6.16 0.44 6.05
C HIS A 34 -5.29 -0.83 6.18
N LYS A 35 -4.03 -0.79 5.76
CA LYS A 35 -2.97 -1.72 6.16
C LYS A 35 -1.88 -1.06 7.02
N ALA A 36 -2.14 0.12 7.61
CA ALA A 36 -1.48 0.55 8.83
C ALA A 36 -2.04 -0.16 10.09
N LYS A 37 -2.69 -1.33 9.93
CA LYS A 37 -2.78 -2.31 11.02
C LYS A 37 -1.44 -3.01 11.15
N LYS A 38 -0.52 -2.28 11.79
CA LYS A 38 0.57 -2.75 12.62
C LYS A 38 0.08 -3.89 13.53
N ARG A 39 -0.07 -5.13 13.04
CA ARG A 39 -0.23 -6.35 13.86
C ARG A 39 0.09 -7.61 13.03
N ARG A 40 1.38 -7.82 12.76
CA ARG A 40 1.94 -9.04 12.11
C ARG A 40 1.40 -9.23 10.69
N GLU A 41 2.25 -9.63 9.76
CA GLU A 41 1.74 -10.20 8.52
C GLU A 41 0.88 -11.39 8.93
N ASP A 42 -0.45 -11.28 8.78
CA ASP A 42 -1.34 -12.34 9.18
C ASP A 42 -0.94 -13.57 8.35
N PRO A 43 -0.68 -14.73 8.96
CA PRO A 43 -0.26 -15.92 8.22
C PRO A 43 -1.23 -16.28 7.08
N LEU A 44 -2.48 -15.81 7.11
CA LEU A 44 -3.43 -15.90 6.00
C LEU A 44 -3.04 -15.07 4.77
N ASP A 45 -2.41 -13.89 4.94
CA ASP A 45 -1.98 -13.02 3.84
C ASP A 45 -0.78 -13.65 3.09
N ILE A 46 0.15 -14.26 3.83
CA ILE A 46 1.27 -15.06 3.27
C ILE A 46 0.72 -16.28 2.51
N LEU A 47 -0.27 -16.97 3.09
CA LEU A 47 -0.90 -18.13 2.47
C LEU A 47 -1.61 -17.75 1.16
N LYS A 48 -2.37 -16.64 1.16
CA LYS A 48 -3.04 -16.10 -0.04
C LYS A 48 -2.05 -15.72 -1.13
N LYS A 49 -0.91 -15.12 -0.76
CA LYS A 49 0.14 -14.76 -1.72
C LYS A 49 0.69 -15.99 -2.44
N ARG A 50 0.98 -17.07 -1.71
CA ARG A 50 1.47 -18.34 -2.30
C ARG A 50 0.43 -19.05 -3.17
N TYR A 51 -0.85 -18.96 -2.80
CA TYR A 51 -1.95 -19.46 -3.64
C TYR A 51 -2.05 -18.69 -4.96
N ALA A 52 -1.98 -17.35 -4.90
CA ALA A 52 -1.98 -16.51 -6.10
C ALA A 52 -0.75 -16.75 -7.00
N SER A 53 0.39 -17.11 -6.40
CA SER A 53 1.58 -17.54 -7.12
C SER A 53 1.48 -18.95 -7.71
N GLY A 54 0.42 -19.71 -7.41
CA GLY A 54 0.23 -21.09 -7.89
C GLY A 54 1.16 -22.10 -7.22
N GLU A 55 1.86 -21.73 -6.14
CA GLU A 55 2.79 -22.60 -5.42
C GLU A 55 2.06 -23.63 -4.53
N ILE A 56 0.78 -23.42 -4.25
CA ILE A 56 -0.06 -24.31 -3.45
C ILE A 56 -1.39 -24.60 -4.16
N SER A 57 -1.88 -25.83 -3.99
CA SER A 57 -3.20 -26.23 -4.51
C SER A 57 -4.34 -25.62 -3.68
N THR A 58 -5.53 -25.51 -4.26
CA THR A 58 -6.75 -25.03 -3.58
C THR A 58 -7.04 -25.85 -2.32
N GLU A 59 -6.83 -27.17 -2.36
CA GLU A 59 -7.08 -28.06 -1.22
C GLU A 59 -6.17 -27.74 -0.02
N GLU A 60 -4.86 -27.58 -0.26
CA GLU A 60 -3.90 -27.17 0.78
C GLU A 60 -4.18 -25.76 1.31
N PHE A 61 -4.66 -24.86 0.46
CA PHE A 61 -5.04 -23.52 0.86
C PHE A 61 -6.21 -23.54 1.84
N GLU A 62 -7.25 -24.32 1.54
CA GLU A 62 -8.45 -24.40 2.39
C GLU A 62 -8.16 -25.02 3.76
N GLU A 63 -7.37 -26.09 3.81
CA GLU A 63 -6.97 -26.73 5.08
C GLU A 63 -6.19 -25.76 5.98
N ARG A 64 -5.17 -25.10 5.42
CA ARG A 64 -4.31 -24.18 6.16
C ARG A 64 -5.08 -22.93 6.59
N LYS A 65 -5.98 -22.43 5.75
CA LYS A 65 -6.85 -21.29 6.09
C LYS A 65 -7.74 -21.61 7.30
N ALA A 66 -8.42 -22.75 7.29
CA ALA A 66 -9.29 -23.17 8.39
C ALA A 66 -8.54 -23.30 9.72
N HIS A 67 -7.32 -23.86 9.67
CA HIS A 67 -6.47 -24.01 10.85
C HIS A 67 -6.01 -22.65 11.42
N LEU A 68 -5.66 -21.70 10.54
CA LEU A 68 -5.25 -20.35 10.95
C LEU A 68 -6.40 -19.54 11.54
N GLU A 69 -7.61 -19.62 10.98
CA GLU A 69 -8.80 -18.98 11.52
C GLU A 69 -9.16 -19.52 12.92
N ALA A 70 -9.07 -20.84 13.11
CA ALA A 70 -9.31 -21.48 14.40
C ALA A 70 -8.31 -21.03 15.48
N LYS A 71 -7.04 -20.81 15.11
CA LYS A 71 -5.98 -20.34 16.02
C LYS A 71 -6.15 -18.86 16.38
N ASN A 72 -6.53 -18.01 15.42
CA ASN A 72 -6.76 -16.59 15.64
C ASN A 72 -7.91 -16.37 16.66
N LYS A 73 -9.00 -17.13 16.53
CA LYS A 73 -10.15 -17.10 17.44
C LYS A 73 -9.82 -17.46 18.90
N LYS A 74 -8.80 -18.29 19.14
CA LYS A 74 -8.35 -18.66 20.51
C LYS A 74 -7.40 -17.65 21.14
N SER A 75 -6.69 -16.83 20.36
CA SER A 75 -5.71 -15.86 20.87
C SER A 75 -6.34 -14.53 21.32
N GLY A 76 -7.61 -14.30 21.01
CA GLY A 76 -8.36 -13.09 21.37
C GLY A 76 -9.29 -13.24 22.56
N ARG A 77 -9.14 -14.31 23.37
CA ARG A 77 -9.96 -14.60 24.56
C ARG A 77 -9.10 -14.73 25.80
#